data_AF-A0A7S2Q0T7-F1
#
_entry.id   AF-A0A7S2Q0T7-F1
#
_cell.length_a   1.000
_cell.length_b   1.000
_cell.length_c   1.000
_cell.angle_alpha   90.00
_cell.angle_beta   90.00
_cell.angle_gamma   90.00
#
_symmetry.space_group_name_H-M   'P 1'
#
loop_
_entity.id
_entity.type
_entity.pdbx_description
1 polymer ?
#
loop_
_entity_poly.entity_id
_entity_poly.type
_entity_poly.pdbx_seq_one_letter_code
_entity_poly.pdbx_strand_id
1 'polypeptide(L)'
;EKSVYESLITIDYIDALANAEEQQRLLPSDPYLAAKCRYWADKVNRECCSPYYGVLVRTDEEERMENFNKLVSGLKAFSREIEKNGDGKTFLGGDRLSNTDISLMPWAFRYYIFEHYRGEEYAIPYDEPELHAYKEWFDNVFSLESVKRTLPDKDRYLEHIGKYADSSARSKVANAVRRGVSAHEIEDDKDTY
;
A
#
# COMPACT_ATOMS: atom_id res chain seq x y z
N GLU A 1 -5.66 14.49 -27.21
CA GLU A 1 -5.82 13.26 -26.41
C GLU A 1 -6.18 13.66 -24.98
N LYS A 2 -7.03 12.91 -24.27
CA LYS A 2 -7.37 13.18 -22.86
C LYS A 2 -6.77 12.05 -22.01
N SER A 3 -5.93 12.41 -21.05
CA SER A 3 -5.25 11.46 -20.15
C SER A 3 -5.51 11.80 -18.69
N VAL A 4 -5.65 10.78 -17.85
CA VAL A 4 -5.84 10.91 -16.40
C VAL A 4 -4.61 10.29 -15.71
N TYR A 5 -4.05 11.00 -14.74
CA TYR A 5 -2.89 10.59 -13.95
C TYR A 5 -3.27 10.58 -12.47
N GLU A 6 -2.36 10.09 -11.62
CA GLU A 6 -2.57 9.80 -10.19
C GLU A 6 -3.53 8.62 -9.95
N SER A 7 -3.06 7.60 -9.24
CA SER A 7 -3.82 6.35 -9.05
C SER A 7 -5.16 6.59 -8.33
N LEU A 8 -5.17 7.42 -7.28
CA LEU A 8 -6.38 7.72 -6.53
C LEU A 8 -7.41 8.51 -7.35
N ILE A 9 -6.95 9.46 -8.17
CA ILE A 9 -7.81 10.20 -9.10
C ILE A 9 -8.35 9.27 -10.20
N THR A 10 -7.51 8.33 -10.66
CA THR A 10 -7.90 7.33 -11.66
C THR A 10 -8.99 6.40 -11.13
N ILE A 11 -8.98 6.04 -9.83
CA ILE A 11 -10.06 5.28 -9.18
C ILE A 11 -11.38 6.05 -9.26
N ASP A 12 -11.42 7.32 -8.85
CA ASP A 12 -12.62 8.17 -8.95
C ASP A 12 -13.11 8.28 -10.41
N TYR A 13 -12.17 8.39 -11.37
CA TYR A 13 -12.50 8.47 -12.79
C TYR A 13 -13.11 7.16 -13.34
N ILE A 14 -12.56 6.00 -12.97
CA ILE A 14 -13.09 4.68 -13.38
C ILE A 14 -14.50 4.49 -12.84
N ASP A 15 -14.74 4.82 -11.57
CA ASP A 15 -16.07 4.75 -10.96
C ASP A 15 -17.09 5.62 -11.71
N ALA A 16 -16.70 6.85 -12.07
CA ALA A 16 -17.55 7.76 -12.83
C ALA A 16 -17.82 7.27 -14.26
N LEU A 17 -16.83 6.64 -14.91
CA LEU A 17 -16.94 6.14 -16.28
C LEU A 17 -17.80 4.87 -16.37
N ALA A 18 -17.67 3.97 -15.39
CA ALA A 18 -18.31 2.67 -15.40
C ALA A 18 -19.84 2.74 -15.25
N ASN A 19 -20.41 3.89 -14.82
CA ASN A 19 -21.80 4.01 -14.39
C ASN A 19 -22.21 2.85 -13.46
N ALA A 20 -21.30 2.46 -12.58
CA ALA A 20 -21.41 1.30 -11.72
C ALA A 20 -22.63 1.40 -10.79
N GLU A 21 -23.33 0.28 -10.61
CA GLU A 21 -24.31 0.15 -9.54
C GLU A 21 -23.62 0.26 -8.18
N GLU A 22 -24.34 0.64 -7.13
CA GLU A 22 -23.75 0.96 -5.81
C GLU A 22 -22.80 -0.12 -5.28
N GLN A 23 -23.10 -1.39 -5.53
CA GLN A 23 -22.29 -2.54 -5.12
C GLN A 23 -21.02 -2.78 -5.93
N GLN A 24 -20.86 -2.08 -7.05
CA GLN A 24 -19.69 -2.15 -7.93
C GLN A 24 -18.78 -0.93 -7.79
N ARG A 25 -19.23 0.12 -7.09
CA ARG A 25 -18.46 1.36 -6.91
C ARG A 25 -17.33 1.15 -5.90
N LEU A 26 -16.16 1.69 -6.21
CA LEU A 26 -15.00 1.73 -5.31
C LEU A 26 -15.14 2.87 -4.29
N LEU A 27 -15.91 3.91 -4.61
CA LEU A 27 -16.40 4.89 -3.67
C LEU A 27 -17.92 4.80 -3.52
N PRO A 28 -18.42 4.63 -2.28
CA PRO A 28 -19.85 4.60 -2.02
C PRO A 28 -20.51 5.94 -2.38
N SER A 29 -21.79 5.90 -2.76
CA SER A 29 -22.57 7.11 -3.06
C SER A 29 -22.94 7.91 -1.80
N ASP A 30 -22.96 7.25 -0.63
CA ASP A 30 -23.13 7.95 0.64
C ASP A 30 -21.95 8.92 0.88
N PRO A 31 -22.22 10.23 1.05
CA PRO A 31 -21.16 11.23 1.10
C PRO A 31 -20.24 11.07 2.31
N TYR A 32 -20.76 10.57 3.44
CA TYR A 32 -19.97 10.35 4.64
C TYR A 32 -19.01 9.16 4.46
N LEU A 33 -19.52 8.03 3.97
CA LEU A 33 -18.69 6.85 3.69
C LEU A 33 -17.66 7.15 2.59
N ALA A 34 -18.00 7.96 1.59
CA ALA A 34 -17.06 8.39 0.56
C ALA A 34 -15.93 9.25 1.14
N ALA A 35 -16.26 10.22 2.00
CA ALA A 35 -15.28 11.04 2.70
C ALA A 35 -14.38 10.19 3.61
N LYS A 36 -14.97 9.22 4.30
CA LYS A 36 -14.24 8.25 5.13
C LYS A 36 -13.25 7.42 4.32
N CYS A 37 -13.66 6.90 3.15
CA CYS A 37 -12.76 6.13 2.27
C CYS A 37 -11.59 7.00 1.78
N ARG A 38 -11.86 8.23 1.34
CA ARG A 38 -10.80 9.14 0.88
C ARG A 38 -9.81 9.48 1.99
N TYR A 39 -10.31 9.76 3.20
CA TYR A 39 -9.46 9.99 4.35
C TYR A 39 -8.58 8.77 4.67
N TRP A 40 -9.17 7.57 4.68
CA TRP A 40 -8.41 6.37 4.99
C TRP A 40 -7.44 5.97 3.88
N ALA A 41 -7.79 6.16 2.61
CA ALA A 41 -6.87 6.00 1.48
C ALA A 41 -5.63 6.89 1.61
N ASP A 42 -5.80 8.18 1.94
CA ASP A 42 -4.69 9.08 2.23
C ASP A 42 -3.88 8.62 3.46
N LYS A 43 -4.58 8.23 4.53
CA LYS A 43 -3.95 7.79 5.76
C LYS A 43 -3.07 6.55 5.56
N VAL A 44 -3.60 5.50 4.91
CA VAL A 44 -2.81 4.28 4.63
C VAL A 44 -1.67 4.59 3.65
N ASN A 45 -1.87 5.52 2.70
CA ASN A 45 -0.78 5.95 1.82
C ASN A 45 0.37 6.60 2.61
N ARG A 46 0.07 7.47 3.58
CA ARG A 46 1.09 8.15 4.40
C ARG A 46 1.74 7.23 5.43
N GLU A 47 0.95 6.35 6.05
CA GLU A 47 1.37 5.58 7.23
C GLU A 47 1.85 4.16 6.88
N CYS A 48 1.35 3.55 5.81
CA CYS A 48 1.68 2.18 5.43
C CYS A 48 2.47 2.08 4.11
N CYS A 49 2.16 2.94 3.14
CA CYS A 49 2.77 2.88 1.81
C CYS A 49 4.07 3.69 1.73
N SER A 50 4.04 4.94 2.20
CA SER A 50 5.19 5.86 2.14
C SER A 50 6.43 5.35 2.90
N PRO A 51 6.32 4.69 4.08
CA PRO A 51 7.49 4.15 4.77
C PRO A 51 8.17 2.96 4.07
N TYR A 52 7.50 2.31 3.11
CA TYR A 52 8.00 1.08 2.47
C TYR A 52 9.43 1.20 1.96
N TYR A 53 9.74 2.28 1.23
CA TYR A 53 11.09 2.46 0.72
C TYR A 53 12.07 2.91 1.81
N GLY A 54 11.59 3.51 2.90
CA GLY A 54 12.40 3.77 4.08
C GLY A 54 12.91 2.47 4.69
N VAL A 55 12.04 1.48 4.87
CA VAL A 55 12.41 0.13 5.33
C VAL A 55 13.37 -0.54 4.35
N LEU A 56 13.09 -0.43 3.05
CA LEU A 56 13.83 -1.18 2.04
C LEU A 56 15.17 -0.55 1.63
N VAL A 57 15.31 0.77 1.58
CA VAL A 57 16.47 1.42 0.91
C VAL A 57 17.44 2.05 1.90
N ARG A 58 16.99 2.47 3.10
CA ARG A 58 17.88 3.12 4.07
C ARG A 58 19.00 2.18 4.48
N THR A 59 20.20 2.73 4.65
CA THR A 59 21.40 1.99 5.05
C THR A 59 21.57 1.93 6.56
N ASP A 60 21.08 2.95 7.28
CA ASP A 60 21.05 2.99 8.73
C ASP A 60 19.93 2.09 9.29
N GLU A 61 20.26 1.29 10.30
CA GLU A 61 19.33 0.31 10.88
C GLU A 61 18.26 0.97 11.75
N GLU A 62 18.59 2.05 12.47
CA GLU A 62 17.64 2.78 13.29
C GLU A 62 16.58 3.46 12.41
N GLU A 63 17.01 4.10 11.32
CA GLU A 63 16.10 4.70 10.33
C GLU A 63 15.19 3.64 9.66
N ARG A 64 15.72 2.46 9.31
CA ARG A 64 14.90 1.36 8.75
C ARG A 64 13.84 0.91 9.74
N MET A 65 14.24 0.67 10.98
CA MET A 65 13.36 0.19 12.04
C MET A 65 12.30 1.23 12.43
N GLU A 66 12.63 2.53 12.41
CA GLU A 66 11.65 3.61 12.60
C GLU A 66 10.56 3.57 11.52
N ASN A 67 10.95 3.42 10.25
CA ASN A 67 10.00 3.30 9.14
C ASN A 67 9.14 2.04 9.25
N PHE A 68 9.73 0.92 9.69
CA PHE A 68 9.00 -0.32 9.89
C PHE A 68 7.98 -0.21 11.02
N ASN A 69 8.37 0.35 12.17
CA ASN A 69 7.47 0.59 13.30
C ASN A 69 6.33 1.54 12.96
N LYS A 70 6.61 2.58 12.16
CA LYS A 70 5.58 3.49 11.64
C LYS A 70 4.58 2.75 10.75
N LEU A 71 5.07 1.89 9.85
CA LEU A 71 4.25 1.05 8.99
C LEU A 71 3.36 0.11 9.79
N VAL A 72 3.94 -0.65 10.73
CA VAL A 72 3.19 -1.57 11.60
C VAL A 72 2.15 -0.82 12.43
N SER A 73 2.47 0.37 12.94
CA SER A 73 1.51 1.23 13.65
C SER A 73 0.33 1.66 12.75
N GLY A 74 0.61 1.96 11.48
CA GLY A 74 -0.41 2.25 10.46
C GLY A 74 -1.32 1.04 10.20
N LEU A 75 -0.74 -0.16 10.08
CA LEU A 75 -1.50 -1.40 9.92
C LEU A 75 -2.38 -1.70 11.13
N LYS A 76 -1.90 -1.48 12.35
CA LYS A 76 -2.71 -1.59 13.57
C LYS A 76 -3.87 -0.59 13.57
N ALA A 77 -3.63 0.64 13.12
CA ALA A 77 -4.70 1.64 13.00
C ALA A 77 -5.76 1.22 11.97
N PHE A 78 -5.34 0.70 10.82
CA PHE A 78 -6.24 0.15 9.80
C PHE A 78 -7.02 -1.06 10.35
N SER A 79 -6.35 -2.01 11.00
CA SER A 79 -6.94 -3.19 11.63
C SER A 79 -8.07 -2.84 12.61
N ARG A 80 -7.82 -1.88 13.52
CA ARG A 80 -8.85 -1.39 14.46
C ARG A 80 -10.04 -0.72 13.75
N GLU A 81 -9.79 -0.05 12.63
CA GLU A 81 -10.86 0.61 11.88
C GLU A 81 -11.79 -0.40 11.21
N ILE A 82 -11.24 -1.43 10.57
CA ILE A 82 -12.03 -2.47 9.90
C ILE A 82 -12.75 -3.37 10.91
N GLU A 83 -12.16 -3.60 12.08
CA GLU A 83 -12.81 -4.32 13.18
C GLU A 83 -14.01 -3.54 13.74
N LYS A 84 -13.84 -2.22 13.93
CA LYS A 84 -14.88 -1.38 14.53
C LYS A 84 -16.02 -1.06 13.57
N ASN A 85 -15.71 -0.83 12.30
CA ASN A 85 -16.64 -0.21 11.35
C ASN A 85 -16.81 -0.97 10.03
N GLY A 86 -16.18 -2.14 9.88
CA GLY A 86 -16.29 -3.01 8.71
C GLY A 86 -16.81 -4.41 9.07
N ASP A 87 -16.46 -5.41 8.25
CA ASP A 87 -16.77 -6.83 8.48
C ASP A 87 -15.52 -7.69 8.72
N GLY A 88 -14.36 -7.05 8.92
CA GLY A 88 -13.05 -7.70 9.04
C GLY A 88 -12.46 -8.22 7.72
N LYS A 89 -13.24 -8.26 6.63
CA LYS A 89 -12.82 -8.82 5.33
C LYS A 89 -12.52 -7.75 4.28
N THR A 90 -13.22 -6.63 4.35
CA THR A 90 -13.03 -5.43 3.50
C THR A 90 -13.21 -4.18 4.34
N PHE A 91 -12.69 -3.03 3.86
CA PHE A 91 -12.68 -1.81 4.66
C PHE A 91 -14.07 -1.30 5.06
N LEU A 92 -15.03 -1.31 4.12
CA LEU A 92 -16.42 -0.92 4.38
C LEU A 92 -17.33 -2.11 4.74
N GLY A 93 -16.84 -3.33 4.54
CA GLY A 93 -17.63 -4.54 4.64
C GLY A 93 -18.55 -4.81 3.44
N GLY A 94 -19.24 -5.96 3.50
CA GLY A 94 -20.23 -6.36 2.50
C GLY A 94 -19.63 -6.97 1.23
N ASP A 95 -18.45 -7.58 1.37
CA ASP A 95 -17.69 -8.24 0.30
C ASP A 95 -17.31 -7.32 -0.88
N ARG A 96 -17.09 -6.02 -0.63
CA ARG A 96 -16.76 -5.02 -1.67
C ARG A 96 -15.43 -4.33 -1.39
N LEU A 97 -14.58 -4.25 -2.39
CA LEU A 97 -13.38 -3.42 -2.31
C LEU A 97 -13.78 -1.95 -2.42
N SER A 98 -13.25 -1.14 -1.51
CA SER A 98 -13.30 0.32 -1.56
C SER A 98 -11.99 0.91 -2.06
N ASN A 99 -12.00 2.22 -2.31
CA ASN A 99 -10.79 2.99 -2.59
C ASN A 99 -9.70 2.76 -1.53
N THR A 100 -10.06 2.67 -0.24
CA THR A 100 -9.10 2.38 0.83
C THR A 100 -8.42 1.02 0.63
N ASP A 101 -9.19 -0.02 0.34
CA ASP A 101 -8.66 -1.38 0.14
C ASP A 101 -7.68 -1.39 -1.04
N ILE A 102 -8.08 -0.77 -2.16
CA ILE A 102 -7.27 -0.69 -3.38
C ILE A 102 -6.01 0.14 -3.19
N SER A 103 -6.05 1.12 -2.29
CA SER A 103 -4.88 1.95 -1.96
C SER A 103 -3.82 1.16 -1.18
N LEU A 104 -4.25 0.31 -0.22
CA LEU A 104 -3.35 -0.46 0.63
C LEU A 104 -2.89 -1.78 -0.01
N MET A 105 -3.79 -2.48 -0.71
CA MET A 105 -3.58 -3.84 -1.24
C MET A 105 -2.26 -4.00 -2.02
N PRO A 106 -1.87 -3.12 -2.97
CA PRO A 106 -0.62 -3.28 -3.69
C PRO A 106 0.61 -3.29 -2.76
N TRP A 107 0.58 -2.54 -1.66
CA TRP A 107 1.68 -2.46 -0.72
C TRP A 107 1.66 -3.63 0.27
N ALA A 108 0.47 -3.97 0.77
CA ALA A 108 0.28 -5.15 1.63
C ALA A 108 0.83 -6.42 0.97
N PHE A 109 0.56 -6.63 -0.32
CA PHE A 109 1.08 -7.77 -1.07
C PHE A 109 2.60 -7.87 -1.03
N ARG A 110 3.30 -6.74 -0.90
CA ARG A 110 4.75 -6.61 -1.05
C ARG A 110 5.51 -6.68 0.28
N TYR A 111 4.85 -6.67 1.43
CA TYR A 111 5.57 -6.59 2.71
C TYR A 111 6.43 -7.82 3.04
N TYR A 112 6.20 -8.98 2.41
CA TYR A 112 7.10 -10.16 2.52
C TYR A 112 8.55 -9.87 2.11
N ILE A 113 8.77 -8.80 1.35
CA ILE A 113 10.08 -8.38 0.85
C ILE A 113 10.96 -7.87 1.99
N PHE A 114 10.37 -7.31 3.04
CA PHE A 114 11.13 -6.81 4.17
C PHE A 114 11.84 -7.94 4.88
N GLU A 115 11.11 -9.01 5.23
CA GLU A 115 11.70 -10.21 5.82
C GLU A 115 12.81 -10.80 4.93
N HIS A 116 12.55 -10.92 3.62
CA HIS A 116 13.51 -11.46 2.67
C HIS A 116 14.84 -10.69 2.63
N TYR A 117 14.81 -9.36 2.68
CA TYR A 117 16.00 -8.52 2.51
C TYR A 117 16.59 -7.94 3.80
N ARG A 118 15.83 -7.96 4.90
CA ARG A 118 16.19 -7.29 6.15
C ARG A 118 16.16 -8.20 7.37
N GLY A 119 15.63 -9.42 7.27
CA GLY A 119 15.60 -10.39 8.36
C GLY A 119 14.23 -10.54 9.01
N GLU A 120 14.08 -11.58 9.83
CA GLU A 120 12.83 -11.97 10.50
C GLU A 120 12.25 -10.85 11.38
N GLU A 121 13.10 -9.96 11.91
CA GLU A 121 12.70 -8.80 12.69
C GLU A 121 11.88 -7.76 11.90
N TYR A 122 11.90 -7.84 10.57
CA TYR A 122 11.09 -7.03 9.66
C TYR A 122 9.88 -7.78 9.07
N ALA A 123 9.58 -8.98 9.56
CA ALA A 123 8.35 -9.68 9.20
C ALA A 123 7.14 -8.96 9.82
N ILE A 124 6.05 -8.82 9.06
CA ILE A 124 4.82 -8.23 9.59
C ILE A 124 4.31 -9.13 10.74
N PRO A 125 4.07 -8.59 11.95
CA PRO A 125 3.78 -9.40 13.13
C PRO A 125 2.31 -9.84 13.16
N TYR A 126 1.91 -10.68 12.20
CA TYR A 126 0.53 -11.14 12.00
C TYR A 126 -0.10 -11.86 13.21
N ASP A 127 0.73 -12.36 14.13
CA ASP A 127 0.28 -13.03 15.37
C ASP A 127 -0.11 -12.04 16.48
N GLU A 128 0.18 -10.74 16.32
CA GLU A 128 -0.27 -9.74 17.27
C GLU A 128 -1.80 -9.57 17.22
N PRO A 129 -2.50 -9.61 18.37
CA PRO A 129 -3.96 -9.48 18.40
C PRO A 129 -4.50 -8.22 17.71
N GLU A 130 -3.75 -7.11 17.79
CA GLU A 130 -4.12 -5.85 17.13
C GLU A 130 -4.12 -5.93 15.60
N LEU A 131 -3.48 -6.94 15.00
CA LEU A 131 -3.41 -7.16 13.56
C LEU A 131 -4.32 -8.30 13.07
N HIS A 132 -5.11 -8.91 13.95
CA HIS A 132 -5.97 -10.03 13.58
C HIS A 132 -6.95 -9.65 12.45
N ALA A 133 -7.66 -8.54 12.58
CA ALA A 133 -8.59 -8.08 11.54
C ALA A 133 -7.84 -7.71 10.24
N TYR A 134 -6.65 -7.10 10.32
CA TYR A 134 -5.82 -6.86 9.14
C TYR A 134 -5.40 -8.16 8.44
N LYS A 135 -5.08 -9.22 9.21
CA LYS A 135 -4.76 -10.54 8.67
C LYS A 135 -5.97 -11.15 7.96
N GLU A 136 -7.15 -11.09 8.57
CA GLU A 136 -8.40 -11.55 7.94
C GLU A 136 -8.70 -10.78 6.65
N TRP A 137 -8.52 -9.46 6.66
CA TRP A 137 -8.63 -8.60 5.48
C TRP A 137 -7.64 -9.01 4.40
N PHE A 138 -6.37 -9.24 4.76
CA PHE A 138 -5.33 -9.65 3.82
C PHE A 138 -5.72 -10.99 3.17
N ASP A 139 -6.03 -12.00 3.97
CA ASP A 139 -6.40 -13.34 3.51
C ASP A 139 -7.63 -13.27 2.58
N ASN A 140 -8.63 -12.44 2.93
CA ASN A 140 -9.82 -12.23 2.11
C ASN A 140 -9.52 -11.51 0.79
N VAL A 141 -8.89 -10.33 0.83
CA VAL A 141 -8.64 -9.50 -0.36
C VAL A 141 -7.79 -10.25 -1.38
N PHE A 142 -6.74 -10.96 -0.95
CA PHE A 142 -5.90 -11.75 -1.86
C PHE A 142 -6.54 -13.08 -2.30
N SER A 143 -7.67 -13.48 -1.70
CA SER A 143 -8.47 -14.60 -2.21
C SER A 143 -9.34 -14.23 -3.42
N LEU A 144 -9.64 -12.94 -3.63
CA LEU A 144 -10.51 -12.45 -4.69
C LEU A 144 -9.90 -12.66 -6.08
N GLU A 145 -10.71 -13.16 -7.02
CA GLU A 145 -10.23 -13.46 -8.39
C GLU A 145 -9.80 -12.21 -9.15
N SER A 146 -10.50 -11.09 -8.96
CA SER A 146 -10.12 -9.78 -9.53
C SER A 146 -8.74 -9.33 -9.06
N VAL A 147 -8.37 -9.64 -7.81
CA VAL A 147 -7.08 -9.28 -7.22
C VAL A 147 -5.99 -10.21 -7.73
N LYS A 148 -6.20 -11.54 -7.66
CA LYS A 148 -5.25 -12.57 -8.13
C LYS A 148 -4.75 -12.32 -9.55
N ARG A 149 -5.63 -11.86 -10.44
CA ARG A 149 -5.30 -11.53 -11.84
C ARG A 149 -4.33 -10.36 -12.02
N THR A 150 -4.08 -9.58 -10.97
CA THR A 150 -3.20 -8.39 -11.01
C THR A 150 -1.88 -8.59 -10.24
N LEU A 151 -1.74 -9.69 -9.50
CA LEU A 151 -0.58 -9.92 -8.65
C LEU A 151 0.65 -10.27 -9.48
N PRO A 152 1.81 -9.64 -9.23
CA PRO A 152 3.05 -10.07 -9.86
C PRO A 152 3.51 -11.40 -9.26
N ASP A 153 4.26 -12.16 -10.06
CA ASP A 153 5.03 -13.30 -9.56
C ASP A 153 6.02 -12.85 -8.48
N LYS A 154 6.02 -13.55 -7.33
CA LYS A 154 6.79 -13.13 -6.15
C LYS A 154 8.29 -13.19 -6.39
N ASP A 155 8.78 -14.25 -7.03
CA ASP A 155 10.22 -14.44 -7.25
C ASP A 155 10.75 -13.41 -8.26
N ARG A 156 10.02 -13.17 -9.35
CA ARG A 156 10.35 -12.09 -10.29
C ARG A 156 10.30 -10.72 -9.64
N TYR A 157 9.37 -10.49 -8.72
CA TYR A 157 9.28 -9.21 -8.02
C TYR A 157 10.44 -9.02 -7.03
N LEU A 158 10.85 -10.07 -6.31
CA LEU A 158 12.06 -10.05 -5.48
C LEU A 158 13.28 -9.71 -6.33
N GLU A 159 13.53 -10.42 -7.42
CA GLU A 159 14.66 -10.14 -8.32
C GLU A 159 14.67 -8.68 -8.80
N HIS A 160 13.50 -8.17 -9.21
CA HIS A 160 13.35 -6.79 -9.66
C HIS A 160 13.63 -5.77 -8.55
N ILE A 161 13.07 -5.97 -7.36
CA ILE A 161 13.16 -5.02 -6.25
C ILE A 161 14.48 -5.13 -5.49
N GLY A 162 15.24 -6.22 -5.63
CA GLY A 162 16.52 -6.45 -4.95
C GLY A 162 17.53 -5.33 -5.15
N LYS A 163 17.48 -4.64 -6.30
CA LYS A 163 18.30 -3.43 -6.58
C LYS A 163 18.06 -2.31 -5.57
N TYR A 164 16.85 -2.20 -5.03
CA TYR A 164 16.52 -1.21 -4.01
C TYR A 164 17.09 -1.62 -2.64
N ALA A 165 17.10 -2.93 -2.36
CA ALA A 165 17.60 -3.49 -1.11
C ALA A 165 19.14 -3.48 -1.02
N ASP A 166 19.85 -3.71 -2.12
CA ASP A 166 21.32 -3.69 -2.18
C ASP A 166 21.90 -2.29 -2.44
N SER A 167 21.04 -1.26 -2.45
CA SER A 167 21.37 0.14 -2.76
C SER A 167 21.87 0.41 -4.20
N SER A 168 21.78 -0.55 -5.12
CA SER A 168 22.21 -0.39 -6.52
C SER A 168 21.16 0.27 -7.44
N ALA A 169 19.91 0.43 -6.97
CA ALA A 169 18.83 1.05 -7.71
C ALA A 169 19.14 2.53 -7.96
N ARG A 170 19.08 2.94 -9.23
CA ARG A 170 19.31 4.33 -9.67
C ARG A 170 18.02 5.13 -9.90
N SER A 171 16.86 4.56 -9.63
CA SER A 171 15.59 5.26 -9.84
C SER A 171 15.46 6.55 -9.01
N LYS A 172 14.70 7.52 -9.53
CA LYS A 172 14.22 8.73 -8.82
C LYS A 172 13.81 8.46 -7.38
N VAL A 173 13.01 7.41 -7.13
CA VAL A 173 12.53 7.06 -5.79
C VAL A 173 13.66 6.60 -4.87
N ALA A 174 14.55 5.74 -5.38
CA ALA A 174 15.72 5.30 -4.61
C ALA A 174 16.65 6.49 -4.28
N ASN A 175 16.86 7.40 -5.23
CA ASN A 175 17.62 8.64 -5.03
C ASN A 175 16.98 9.55 -3.98
N ALA A 176 15.65 9.71 -4.02
CA ALA A 176 14.90 10.55 -3.08
C ALA A 176 14.96 10.04 -1.65
N VAL A 177 14.75 8.74 -1.47
CA VAL A 177 14.81 8.12 -0.16
C VAL A 177 16.21 8.22 0.44
N ARG A 178 17.27 7.97 -0.34
CA ARG A 178 18.66 8.15 0.12
C ARG A 178 18.99 9.58 0.55
N ARG A 179 18.38 10.58 -0.11
CA ARG A 179 18.60 12.01 0.18
C ARG A 179 17.66 12.56 1.25
N GLY A 180 16.70 11.77 1.74
CA GLY A 180 15.71 12.21 2.72
C GLY A 180 14.71 13.25 2.19
N VAL A 181 14.43 13.24 0.89
CA VAL A 181 13.49 14.16 0.23
C VAL A 181 12.35 13.39 -0.45
N SER A 182 11.26 14.07 -0.80
CA SER A 182 10.17 13.45 -1.56
C SER A 182 10.63 13.14 -2.98
N ALA A 183 10.17 12.01 -3.55
CA ALA A 183 10.44 11.70 -4.95
C ALA A 183 9.95 12.81 -5.88
N HIS A 184 8.86 13.52 -5.55
CA HIS A 184 8.36 14.62 -6.37
C HIS A 184 9.26 15.85 -6.36
N GLU A 185 10.16 15.99 -5.37
CA GLU A 185 11.10 17.10 -5.22
C GLU A 185 12.42 16.87 -5.95
N ILE A 186 12.68 15.65 -6.43
CA ILE A 186 13.84 15.35 -7.28
C ILE A 186 13.46 15.53 -8.74
N GLU A 187 14.00 16.55 -9.39
CA GLU A 187 14.12 16.52 -10.85
C GLU A 187 15.20 15.50 -11.19
N ASP A 188 14.76 14.32 -11.64
CA ASP A 188 15.64 13.30 -12.19
C ASP A 188 15.96 13.78 -13.60
N ASP A 189 16.87 14.75 -13.68
CA ASP A 189 17.53 15.09 -14.94
C ASP A 189 18.11 13.77 -15.45
N LYS A 190 17.46 13.27 -16.51
CA LYS A 190 17.72 12.00 -17.20
C LYS A 190 19.09 11.46 -16.82
N ASP A 191 19.14 10.33 -16.14
CA ASP A 191 20.34 9.53 -15.96
C ASP A 191 21.07 9.45 -17.32
N THR A 192 22.04 10.35 -17.55
CA THR A 192 23.01 10.23 -18.62
C THR A 192 24.05 9.26 -18.11
N TYR A 193 23.82 7.99 -18.38
CA TYR A 193 24.87 6.97 -18.43
C TYR A 193 24.76 6.23 -19.76
#